data_AF-A0A1W9P991-F1
#
_entry.id   AF-A0A1W9P991-F1
#
_cell.length_a   1.000
_cell.length_b   1.000
_cell.length_c   1.000
_cell.angle_alpha   90.00
_cell.angle_beta   90.00
_cell.angle_gamma   90.00
#
_symmetry.space_group_name_H-M   'P 1'
#
loop_
_entity.id
_entity.type
_entity.pdbx_description
1 polymer ?
#
loop_
_entity_poly.entity_id
_entity_poly.type
_entity_poly.pdbx_seq_one_letter_code
_entity_poly.pdbx_strand_id
1 'polypeptide(L)'
;MDKEVLFEKIKTLKENLSELKTSASRAKENISKVYTEQVKYLLTGISYLVTDIGQKVIAMNVGKVFNNVILELPLNARDVFVKLGETRIIPIEAVPNLKKLITSANKNTVDMEFVSKAIPSVEEFIFYINSFLKGTELYKESDEDRVI
;
A
#
# COMPACT_ATOMS: atom_id res chain seq x y z
N MET A 1 -7.42 -11.06 15.85
CA MET A 1 -6.68 -9.80 15.69
C MET A 1 -7.69 -8.70 15.51
N ASP A 2 -7.57 -7.61 16.27
CA ASP A 2 -8.57 -6.56 16.33
C ASP A 2 -8.49 -5.61 15.12
N LYS A 3 -9.64 -5.26 14.54
CA LYS A 3 -9.75 -4.24 13.50
C LYS A 3 -9.28 -2.87 14.02
N GLU A 4 -9.43 -2.59 15.31
CA GLU A 4 -8.98 -1.33 15.92
C GLU A 4 -7.46 -1.12 15.75
N VAL A 5 -6.66 -2.16 16.00
CA VAL A 5 -5.20 -2.10 15.81
C VAL A 5 -4.83 -1.83 14.35
N LEU A 6 -5.61 -2.34 13.39
CA LEU A 6 -5.41 -2.06 11.97
C LEU A 6 -5.75 -0.60 11.63
N PHE A 7 -6.83 -0.05 12.18
CA PHE A 7 -7.20 1.35 11.94
C PHE A 7 -6.16 2.33 12.51
N GLU A 8 -5.59 2.05 13.68
CA GLU A 8 -4.48 2.85 14.22
C GLU A 8 -3.24 2.80 13.33
N LYS A 9 -2.88 1.61 12.80
CA LYS A 9 -1.77 1.49 11.84
C LYS A 9 -2.04 2.27 10.55
N ILE A 10 -3.28 2.26 10.06
CA ILE A 10 -3.68 3.05 8.88
C ILE A 10 -3.58 4.55 9.17
N LYS A 11 -3.93 4.98 10.39
CA LYS A 11 -3.77 6.37 10.82
C LYS A 11 -2.30 6.80 10.82
N THR A 12 -1.41 6.01 11.44
CA THR A 12 0.05 6.27 11.38
C THR A 12 0.58 6.28 9.95
N LEU A 13 0.09 5.38 9.09
CA LEU A 13 0.46 5.35 7.67
C LEU A 13 0.05 6.65 6.95
N LYS A 14 -1.14 7.20 7.23
CA LYS A 14 -1.59 8.48 6.68
C LYS A 14 -0.72 9.65 7.14
N GLU A 15 -0.36 9.69 8.42
CA GLU A 15 0.51 10.71 9.00
C GLU A 15 1.89 10.69 8.32
N ASN A 16 2.52 9.51 8.25
CA ASN A 16 3.82 9.32 7.58
C ASN A 16 3.75 9.69 6.09
N LEU A 17 2.65 9.37 5.39
CA LEU A 17 2.48 9.73 3.99
C LEU A 17 2.34 11.23 3.78
N SER A 18 1.65 11.93 4.69
CA SER A 18 1.56 13.39 4.67
C SER A 18 2.95 14.03 4.85
N GLU A 19 3.72 13.55 5.83
CA GLU A 19 5.10 14.01 6.03
C GLU A 19 6.01 13.71 4.84
N LEU A 20 5.82 12.55 4.19
CA LEU A 20 6.57 12.17 2.99
C LEU A 20 6.29 13.16 1.86
N LYS A 21 5.03 13.55 1.64
CA LYS A 21 4.67 14.55 0.62
C LYS A 21 5.38 15.88 0.86
N THR A 22 5.33 16.38 2.10
CA THR A 22 6.00 17.64 2.46
C THR A 22 7.52 17.54 2.26
N SER A 23 8.14 16.48 2.78
CA SER A 23 9.59 16.26 2.68
C SER A 23 10.04 16.09 1.22
N ALA A 24 9.24 15.39 0.42
CA ALA A 24 9.51 15.19 -1.00
C ALA A 24 9.43 16.49 -1.82
N SER A 25 8.44 17.36 -1.55
CA SER A 25 8.36 18.68 -2.19
C SER A 25 9.60 19.52 -1.87
N ARG A 26 9.96 19.59 -0.58
CA ARG A 26 11.13 20.37 -0.13
C ARG A 26 12.45 19.81 -0.67
N ALA A 27 12.58 18.49 -0.77
CA ALA A 27 13.75 17.85 -1.36
C ALA A 27 13.91 18.19 -2.85
N LYS A 28 12.79 18.28 -3.60
CA LYS A 28 12.79 18.70 -5.02
C LYS A 28 13.17 20.17 -5.19
N GLU A 29 12.68 21.04 -4.31
CA GLU A 29 12.89 22.48 -4.40
C GLU A 29 14.30 22.92 -4.00
N ASN A 30 14.91 22.29 -2.97
CA ASN A 30 16.10 22.85 -2.32
C ASN A 30 17.34 21.92 -2.29
N ILE A 31 17.32 20.75 -2.96
CA ILE A 31 18.40 19.73 -2.96
C ILE A 31 19.04 19.58 -1.56
N SER A 32 18.21 19.54 -0.52
CA SER A 32 18.69 19.46 0.86
C SER A 32 18.89 18.01 1.25
N LYS A 33 20.12 17.66 1.64
CA LYS A 33 20.45 16.33 2.19
C LYS A 33 19.54 15.93 3.35
N VAL A 34 19.13 16.89 4.18
CA VAL A 34 18.22 16.63 5.31
C VAL A 34 16.86 16.13 4.84
N TYR A 35 16.27 16.77 3.83
CA TYR A 35 14.98 16.34 3.28
C TYR A 35 15.09 15.02 2.52
N THR A 36 16.21 14.76 1.84
CA THR A 36 16.47 13.46 1.21
C THR A 36 16.54 12.32 2.25
N GLU A 37 17.22 12.51 3.37
CA GLU A 37 17.28 11.51 4.45
C GLU A 37 15.91 11.32 5.12
N GLN A 38 15.14 12.39 5.32
CA GLN A 38 13.76 12.29 5.81
C GLN A 38 12.88 11.48 4.85
N VAL A 39 12.97 11.73 3.54
CA VAL A 39 12.26 10.94 2.53
C VAL A 39 12.66 9.46 2.61
N LYS A 40 13.95 9.15 2.76
CA LYS A 40 14.45 7.78 2.91
C LYS A 40 13.86 7.08 4.15
N TYR A 41 13.88 7.75 5.29
CA TYR A 41 13.32 7.25 6.54
C TYR A 41 11.82 6.97 6.41
N LEU A 42 11.07 7.94 5.86
CA LEU A 42 9.62 7.85 5.68
C LEU A 42 9.23 6.75 4.68
N LEU A 43 9.94 6.62 3.55
CA LEU A 43 9.74 5.51 2.60
C LEU A 43 9.92 4.15 3.27
N THR A 44 10.93 4.03 4.13
CA THR A 44 11.20 2.80 4.87
C THR A 44 10.05 2.50 5.83
N GLY A 45 9.65 3.45 6.66
CA GLY A 45 8.51 3.30 7.58
C GLY A 45 7.20 2.97 6.87
N ILE A 46 6.90 3.67 5.77
CA ILE A 46 5.73 3.41 4.92
C ILE A 46 5.78 1.99 4.35
N SER A 47 6.92 1.56 3.80
CA SER A 47 7.10 0.21 3.27
C SER A 47 6.81 -0.87 4.32
N TYR A 48 7.29 -0.68 5.56
CA TYR A 48 6.96 -1.58 6.66
C TYR A 48 5.47 -1.58 6.99
N LEU A 49 4.85 -0.41 7.11
CA LEU A 49 3.44 -0.29 7.47
C LEU A 49 2.51 -0.88 6.41
N VAL A 50 2.72 -0.59 5.11
CA VAL A 50 1.87 -1.16 4.05
C VAL A 50 1.98 -2.68 3.99
N THR A 51 3.18 -3.22 4.22
CA THR A 51 3.41 -4.68 4.26
C THR A 51 2.71 -5.31 5.46
N ASP A 52 2.91 -4.75 6.66
CA ASP A 52 2.30 -5.25 7.90
C ASP A 52 0.77 -5.19 7.86
N ILE A 53 0.20 -4.07 7.41
CA ILE A 53 -1.25 -3.92 7.21
C ILE A 53 -1.75 -4.96 6.23
N GLY A 54 -1.10 -5.11 5.06
CA GLY A 54 -1.50 -6.07 4.05
C GLY A 54 -1.46 -7.52 4.55
N GLN A 55 -0.37 -7.92 5.22
CA GLN A 55 -0.25 -9.25 5.82
C GLN A 55 -1.36 -9.53 6.83
N LYS A 56 -1.69 -8.54 7.66
CA LYS A 56 -2.75 -8.66 8.67
C LYS A 56 -4.13 -8.79 8.03
N VAL A 57 -4.41 -8.01 6.99
CA VAL A 57 -5.65 -8.13 6.22
C VAL A 57 -5.79 -9.52 5.60
N ILE A 58 -4.71 -10.05 5.02
CA ILE A 58 -4.68 -11.41 4.49
C ILE A 58 -4.95 -12.43 5.59
N ALA A 59 -4.19 -12.38 6.69
CA ALA A 59 -4.31 -13.32 7.81
C ALA A 59 -5.73 -13.40 8.39
N MET A 60 -6.46 -12.28 8.43
CA MET A 60 -7.86 -12.24 8.89
C MET A 60 -8.87 -12.87 7.93
N ASN A 61 -8.45 -13.16 6.70
CA ASN A 61 -9.32 -13.58 5.61
C ASN A 61 -8.80 -14.81 4.84
N VAL A 62 -7.78 -15.50 5.37
CA VAL A 62 -7.26 -16.75 4.76
C VAL A 62 -8.39 -17.76 4.60
N GLY A 63 -8.44 -18.41 3.44
CA GLY A 63 -9.45 -19.41 3.08
C GLY A 63 -10.77 -18.82 2.57
N LYS A 64 -10.97 -17.49 2.65
CA LYS A 64 -12.13 -16.84 2.04
C LYS A 64 -11.91 -16.65 0.55
N VAL A 65 -13.01 -16.67 -0.20
CA VAL A 65 -13.01 -16.45 -1.66
C VAL A 65 -13.33 -14.99 -1.94
N PHE A 66 -12.50 -14.35 -2.76
CA PHE A 66 -12.73 -13.01 -3.31
C PHE A 66 -12.42 -13.05 -4.80
N ASN A 67 -13.32 -12.53 -5.64
CA ASN A 67 -13.11 -12.49 -7.09
C ASN A 67 -12.71 -13.88 -7.67
N ASN A 68 -13.40 -14.94 -7.25
CA ASN A 68 -13.12 -16.35 -7.62
C ASN A 68 -11.71 -16.86 -7.24
N VAL A 69 -11.01 -16.17 -6.34
CA VAL A 69 -9.68 -16.56 -5.83
C VAL A 69 -9.78 -16.85 -4.33
N ILE A 70 -9.26 -18.01 -3.90
CA ILE A 70 -9.09 -18.32 -2.48
C ILE A 70 -7.90 -17.51 -1.95
N LEU A 71 -8.12 -16.74 -0.88
CA LEU A 71 -7.06 -15.96 -0.28
C LEU A 71 -6.14 -16.84 0.57
N GLU A 72 -4.85 -16.83 0.23
CA GLU A 72 -3.81 -17.64 0.87
C GLU A 72 -2.78 -16.76 1.57
N LEU A 73 -1.99 -17.37 2.47
CA LEU A 73 -0.87 -16.68 3.11
C LEU A 73 0.19 -16.28 2.08
N PRO A 74 0.79 -15.08 2.19
CA PRO A 74 1.81 -14.63 1.27
C PRO A 74 3.14 -15.34 1.54
N LEU A 75 3.89 -15.67 0.49
CA LEU A 75 5.21 -16.31 0.58
C LEU A 75 6.30 -15.37 1.09
N ASN A 76 6.14 -14.07 0.85
CA ASN A 76 7.09 -13.02 1.26
C ASN A 76 6.41 -11.64 1.24
N ALA A 77 7.14 -10.61 1.68
CA ALA A 77 6.63 -9.24 1.76
C ALA A 77 6.07 -8.70 0.42
N ARG A 78 6.69 -9.04 -0.73
CA ARG A 78 6.21 -8.56 -2.04
C ARG A 78 4.95 -9.28 -2.49
N ASP A 79 4.80 -10.54 -2.08
CA ASP A 79 3.65 -11.38 -2.41
C ASP A 79 2.36 -10.89 -1.73
N VAL A 80 2.48 -10.18 -0.62
CA VAL A 80 1.35 -9.49 0.05
C VAL A 80 0.54 -8.67 -0.94
N PHE A 81 1.20 -7.84 -1.73
CA PHE A 81 0.51 -6.94 -2.67
C PHE A 81 -0.05 -7.70 -3.88
N VAL A 82 0.59 -8.80 -4.27
CA VAL A 82 0.09 -9.65 -5.36
C VAL A 82 -1.24 -10.28 -4.94
N LYS A 83 -1.28 -10.93 -3.77
CA LYS A 83 -2.50 -11.55 -3.24
C LYS A 83 -3.63 -10.54 -3.04
N LEU A 84 -3.35 -9.34 -2.52
CA LEU A 84 -4.34 -8.29 -2.37
C LEU A 84 -4.86 -7.76 -3.73
N GLY A 85 -4.01 -7.73 -4.77
CA GLY A 85 -4.41 -7.34 -6.12
C GLY A 85 -5.25 -8.41 -6.83
N GLU A 86 -4.84 -9.68 -6.75
CA GLU A 86 -5.55 -10.83 -7.34
C GLU A 86 -6.98 -10.96 -6.79
N THR A 87 -7.13 -10.72 -5.48
CA THR A 87 -8.42 -10.73 -4.78
C THR A 87 -9.23 -9.44 -4.97
N ARG A 88 -8.73 -8.46 -5.72
CA ARG A 88 -9.32 -7.12 -5.86
C ARG A 88 -9.64 -6.47 -4.51
N ILE A 89 -8.80 -6.70 -3.50
CA ILE A 89 -8.86 -5.93 -2.25
C ILE A 89 -8.19 -4.57 -2.45
N ILE A 90 -7.18 -4.50 -3.33
CA ILE A 90 -6.55 -3.27 -3.82
C ILE A 90 -6.52 -3.29 -5.36
N PRO A 91 -6.40 -2.13 -6.03
CA PRO A 91 -6.25 -2.07 -7.48
C PRO A 91 -4.95 -2.72 -7.94
N ILE A 92 -5.01 -3.47 -9.05
CA ILE A 92 -3.85 -4.19 -9.60
C ILE A 92 -2.75 -3.21 -10.06
N GLU A 93 -3.15 -2.01 -10.44
CA GLU A 93 -2.30 -0.90 -10.90
C GLU A 93 -1.39 -0.37 -9.77
N ALA A 94 -1.82 -0.48 -8.50
CA ALA A 94 -1.00 -0.06 -7.36
C ALA A 94 0.11 -1.08 -7.03
N VAL A 95 -0.06 -2.34 -7.41
CA VAL A 95 0.82 -3.46 -7.02
C VAL A 95 2.28 -3.25 -7.44
N PRO A 96 2.62 -2.83 -8.68
CA PRO A 96 4.01 -2.62 -9.07
C PRO A 96 4.73 -1.57 -8.20
N ASN A 97 4.07 -0.46 -7.86
CA ASN A 97 4.65 0.61 -7.06
C ASN A 97 4.80 0.20 -5.59
N LEU A 98 3.81 -0.50 -5.03
CA LEU A 98 3.88 -1.06 -3.67
C LEU A 98 4.98 -2.12 -3.54
N LYS A 99 5.17 -2.99 -4.55
CA LYS A 99 6.31 -3.93 -4.58
C LYS A 99 7.64 -3.20 -4.69
N LYS A 100 7.71 -2.14 -5.50
CA LYS A 100 8.92 -1.34 -5.65
C LYS A 100 9.25 -0.58 -4.35
N LEU A 101 8.27 -0.20 -3.53
CA LEU A 101 8.50 0.41 -2.20
C LEU A 101 9.37 -0.49 -1.31
N ILE A 102 9.07 -1.79 -1.25
CA ILE A 102 9.87 -2.77 -0.50
C ILE A 102 11.32 -2.79 -1.00
N THR A 103 11.51 -2.75 -2.31
CA THR A 103 12.86 -2.78 -2.88
C THR A 103 13.63 -1.48 -2.67
N SER A 104 12.92 -0.35 -2.70
CA SER A 104 13.51 0.98 -2.55
C SER A 104 13.85 1.30 -1.10
N ALA A 105 13.09 0.79 -0.13
CA ALA A 105 13.39 0.92 1.30
C ALA A 105 14.75 0.29 1.67
N ASN A 106 15.19 -0.73 0.93
CA ASN A 106 16.47 -1.41 1.14
C ASN A 106 17.65 -0.73 0.41
N LYS A 107 17.41 0.35 -0.34
CA LYS A 107 18.46 1.07 -1.08
C LYS A 107 19.03 2.22 -0.25
N ASN A 108 20.31 2.51 -0.47
CA ASN A 108 20.96 3.65 0.16
C ASN A 108 20.63 5.01 -0.48
N THR A 109 19.97 5.00 -1.64
CA THR A 109 19.66 6.18 -2.44
C THR A 109 18.16 6.39 -2.58
N VAL A 110 17.73 7.65 -2.64
CA VAL A 110 16.33 8.03 -2.91
C VAL A 110 16.15 8.38 -4.38
N ASP A 111 15.23 7.69 -5.04
CA ASP A 111 14.74 8.00 -6.39
C ASP A 111 13.48 8.86 -6.28
N MET A 112 13.62 10.17 -6.50
CA MET A 112 12.52 11.14 -6.37
C MET A 112 11.43 10.97 -7.44
N GLU A 113 11.76 10.41 -8.60
CA GLU A 113 10.76 10.08 -9.64
C GLU A 113 9.88 8.93 -9.15
N PHE A 114 10.51 7.90 -8.57
CA PHE A 114 9.79 6.83 -7.92
C PHE A 114 8.94 7.31 -6.74
N VAL A 115 9.45 8.21 -5.88
CA VAL A 115 8.68 8.78 -4.76
C VAL A 115 7.36 9.39 -5.24
N SER A 116 7.37 10.16 -6.34
CA SER A 116 6.13 10.72 -6.91
C SER A 116 5.14 9.68 -7.42
N LYS A 117 5.61 8.51 -7.85
CA LYS A 117 4.76 7.38 -8.29
C LYS A 117 4.27 6.55 -7.10
N ALA A 118 5.07 6.44 -6.05
CA ALA A 118 4.74 5.65 -4.86
C ALA A 118 3.65 6.31 -4.01
N ILE A 119 3.70 7.63 -3.83
CA ILE A 119 2.71 8.39 -3.04
C ILE A 119 1.26 8.04 -3.42
N PRO A 120 0.81 8.22 -4.68
CA PRO A 120 -0.58 7.94 -5.05
C PRO A 120 -0.94 6.45 -4.87
N SER A 121 -0.03 5.52 -5.15
CA SER A 121 -0.31 4.09 -4.91
C SER A 121 -0.45 3.74 -3.43
N VAL A 122 0.21 4.46 -2.52
CA VAL A 122 -0.02 4.30 -1.06
C VAL A 122 -1.36 4.92 -0.65
N GLU A 123 -1.77 6.04 -1.26
CA GLU A 123 -3.10 6.62 -1.04
C GLU A 123 -4.22 5.68 -1.46
N GLU A 124 -4.09 5.08 -2.65
CA GLU A 124 -5.00 4.04 -3.13
C GLU A 124 -5.02 2.86 -2.16
N PHE A 125 -3.85 2.34 -1.77
CA PHE A 125 -3.77 1.27 -0.78
C PHE A 125 -4.55 1.61 0.52
N ILE A 126 -4.31 2.80 1.08
CA ILE A 126 -5.02 3.27 2.28
C ILE A 126 -6.53 3.31 2.06
N PHE A 127 -6.98 3.89 0.94
CA PHE A 127 -8.39 4.02 0.61
C PHE A 127 -9.07 2.65 0.52
N TYR A 128 -8.51 1.75 -0.28
CA TYR A 128 -9.08 0.44 -0.56
C TYR A 128 -9.09 -0.46 0.68
N ILE A 129 -7.98 -0.51 1.43
CA ILE A 129 -7.93 -1.28 2.68
C ILE A 129 -8.95 -0.77 3.70
N ASN A 130 -9.06 0.56 3.87
CA ASN A 130 -9.99 1.15 4.82
C ASN A 130 -11.46 0.83 4.45
N SER A 131 -11.80 0.91 3.16
CA SER A 131 -13.12 0.54 2.65
C SER A 131 -13.42 -0.95 2.82
N PHE A 132 -12.45 -1.82 2.50
CA PHE A 132 -12.57 -3.25 2.72
C PHE A 132 -12.82 -3.60 4.19
N LEU A 133 -12.07 -2.99 5.12
CA LEU A 133 -12.24 -3.23 6.56
C LEU A 133 -13.60 -2.78 7.10
N LYS A 134 -14.18 -1.74 6.47
CA LYS A 134 -15.53 -1.23 6.74
C LYS A 134 -16.64 -2.02 6.05
N GLY A 135 -16.30 -2.97 5.18
CA GLY A 135 -17.28 -3.75 4.41
C GLY A 135 -17.94 -2.97 3.28
N THR A 136 -17.28 -1.93 2.77
CA THR A 136 -17.78 -1.16 1.61
C THR A 136 -17.45 -1.89 0.32
N GLU A 137 -18.45 -2.11 -0.54
CA GLU A 137 -18.26 -2.63 -1.89
C GLU A 137 -17.65 -1.54 -2.79
N LEU A 138 -16.41 -1.76 -3.24
CA LEU A 138 -15.69 -0.83 -4.13
C LEU A 138 -15.67 -1.28 -5.59
N TYR A 139 -15.74 -2.58 -5.83
CA TYR A 139 -15.82 -3.17 -7.17
C TYR A 139 -17.26 -3.58 -7.39
N LYS A 140 -18.09 -2.68 -7.90
CA LYS A 140 -19.32 -3.13 -8.55
C LYS A 140 -18.90 -3.89 -9.80
N GLU A 141 -19.40 -5.10 -9.99
CA GLU A 141 -19.42 -5.72 -11.31
C GLU A 141 -20.07 -4.69 -12.24
N SER A 142 -19.32 -4.12 -13.17
CA SER A 142 -19.94 -3.49 -14.32
C SER A 142 -20.70 -4.61 -15.03
N ASP A 143 -22.00 -4.42 -15.25
CA ASP A 143 -22.86 -5.34 -16.00
C ASP A 143 -22.34 -5.66 -17.43
N GLU A 144 -21.24 -5.06 -17.87
CA GLU A 144 -20.55 -5.33 -19.14
C GLU A 144 -19.80 -6.67 -19.19
N ASP A 145 -19.51 -7.32 -18.05
CA ASP A 145 -18.95 -8.69 -18.05
C ASP A 145 -20.05 -9.79 -18.16
N ARG A 146 -21.33 -9.40 -18.27
CA ARG A 146 -22.45 -10.29 -18.61
C ARG A 146 -22.78 -10.21 -20.10
N VAL A 147 -21.80 -10.46 -20.96
CA VAL A 147 -22.05 -10.71 -22.39
C VAL A 147 -21.75 -12.18 -22.71
N ILE A 148 -22.85 -12.94 -22.62
CA ILE A 148 -23.17 -14.26 -23.21
C ILE A 148 -22.49 -15.48 -22.60
#